data_AF-A0A517ZG10-F1
#
_entry.id   AF-A0A517ZG10-F1
#
_cell.length_a   1.000
_cell.length_b   1.000
_cell.length_c   1.000
_cell.angle_alpha   90.00
_cell.angle_beta   90.00
_cell.angle_gamma   90.00
#
_symmetry.space_group_name_H-M   'P 1'
#
loop_
_entity.id
_entity.type
_entity.pdbx_description
1 polymer ?
#
loop_
_entity_poly.entity_id
_entity_poly.type
_entity_poly.pdbx_seq_one_letter_code
_entity_poly.pdbx_strand_id
1 'polypeptide(L)'
;MTRQPVRPAAESNRPVSDATPPIETSKTAEAPAAENDRQQTARAISLWLLLGSIGVFVLSVAAGFAPAPIKRLLLFYLAFGLIAGGGLGRLAQEVGARHSMLIVLLGNLLLLAGGMNVARVSYDRIHADVQERVRQNPDNMLGLKLLEQTAGDDPEMQARVRAEQARLNPRFRDYLRHRVSPLGKWERPWPLVFWIVELALSLAVGTWGMLRTMQRPTSS
;
A
#
# COMPACT_ATOMS: atom_id res chain seq x y z
N MET A 1 21.77 52.97 -30.71
CA MET A 1 23.12 53.33 -31.21
C MET A 1 24.05 53.46 -30.02
N THR A 2 24.83 52.43 -29.70
CA THR A 2 26.06 52.55 -28.91
C THR A 2 26.96 51.37 -29.29
N ARG A 3 28.03 51.65 -30.05
CA ARG A 3 29.04 50.67 -30.47
C ARG A 3 30.05 50.49 -29.34
N GLN A 4 30.35 49.24 -28.96
CA GLN A 4 31.51 48.92 -28.14
C GLN A 4 32.59 48.20 -28.96
N PRO A 5 33.88 48.41 -28.64
CA PRO A 5 35.00 48.13 -29.51
C PRO A 5 35.50 46.67 -29.45
N VAL A 6 35.97 46.22 -30.61
CA VAL A 6 36.69 44.97 -30.86
C VAL A 6 38.07 45.03 -30.18
N ARG A 7 38.44 43.99 -29.42
CA ARG A 7 39.79 43.80 -28.86
C ARG A 7 40.54 42.73 -29.67
N PRO A 8 41.85 42.92 -29.94
CA PRO A 8 42.59 42.13 -30.91
C PRO A 8 43.12 40.81 -30.33
N ALA A 9 43.41 39.90 -31.26
CA ALA A 9 44.06 38.62 -31.07
C ALA A 9 45.45 38.76 -30.46
N ALA A 10 45.75 37.91 -29.48
CA ALA A 10 47.11 37.63 -29.03
C ALA A 10 47.36 36.13 -29.20
N GLU A 11 48.05 35.83 -30.28
CA GLU A 11 48.66 34.56 -30.60
C GLU A 11 49.93 34.41 -29.75
N SER A 12 50.02 33.35 -28.93
CA SER A 12 51.26 32.99 -28.25
C SER A 12 51.40 31.48 -28.21
N ASN A 13 52.22 31.01 -29.15
CA ASN A 13 52.91 29.73 -29.21
C ASN A 13 53.09 29.06 -27.83
N ARG A 14 52.61 27.82 -27.71
CA ARG A 14 53.15 26.85 -26.76
C ARG A 14 53.85 25.72 -27.52
N PRO A 15 55.03 25.28 -27.05
CA PRO A 15 55.81 24.26 -27.71
C PRO A 15 55.13 22.89 -27.59
N VAL A 16 55.19 22.16 -28.69
CA VAL A 16 55.04 20.71 -28.78
C VAL A 16 56.09 20.07 -27.87
N SER A 17 55.66 19.35 -26.83
CA SER A 17 56.53 18.51 -26.02
C SER A 17 55.80 17.22 -25.65
N ASP A 18 56.09 16.21 -26.45
CA ASP A 18 56.32 14.81 -26.15
C ASP A 18 55.39 13.97 -25.27
N ALA A 19 55.21 12.76 -25.81
CA ALA A 19 54.92 11.50 -25.16
C ALA A 19 53.55 11.40 -24.48
N THR A 20 52.56 11.01 -25.27
CA THR A 20 51.43 10.20 -24.81
C THR A 20 51.99 8.94 -24.13
N PRO A 21 51.90 8.77 -22.80
CA PRO A 21 52.14 7.47 -22.20
C PRO A 21 51.06 6.50 -22.74
N PRO A 22 51.37 5.20 -22.87
CA PRO A 22 50.37 4.23 -23.25
C PRO A 22 49.22 4.33 -22.25
N ILE A 23 48.01 4.46 -22.77
CA ILE A 23 46.78 4.33 -21.99
C ILE A 23 46.76 2.88 -21.51
N GLU A 24 47.42 2.61 -20.38
CA GLU A 24 47.19 1.41 -19.61
C GLU A 24 45.72 1.46 -19.20
N THR A 25 44.93 0.74 -19.97
CA THR A 25 43.57 0.33 -19.65
C THR A 25 43.53 -0.14 -18.20
N SER A 26 43.16 0.76 -17.31
CA SER A 26 42.85 0.56 -15.89
C SER A 26 41.49 -0.14 -15.76
N LYS A 27 41.28 -1.19 -16.58
CA LYS A 27 40.03 -1.93 -16.73
C LYS A 27 39.88 -3.04 -15.68
N THR A 28 40.88 -3.26 -14.84
CA THR A 28 40.98 -4.46 -14.00
C THR A 28 40.56 -4.25 -12.54
N ALA A 29 40.44 -3.01 -12.06
CA ALA A 29 40.08 -2.72 -10.65
C ALA A 29 38.60 -2.34 -10.42
N GLU A 30 37.84 -2.01 -11.47
CA GLU A 30 36.48 -1.46 -11.34
C GLU A 30 35.38 -2.55 -11.24
N ALA A 31 35.65 -3.77 -11.76
CA ALA A 31 34.71 -4.89 -11.75
C ALA A 31 34.33 -5.42 -10.34
N PRO A 32 35.27 -5.67 -9.40
CA PRO A 32 34.91 -6.24 -8.09
C PRO A 32 34.19 -5.25 -7.16
N ALA A 33 34.42 -3.94 -7.33
CA ALA A 33 33.76 -2.91 -6.53
C ALA A 33 32.28 -2.76 -6.90
N ALA A 34 31.97 -2.75 -8.21
CA ALA A 34 30.59 -2.63 -8.70
C ALA A 34 29.72 -3.85 -8.35
N GLU A 35 30.31 -5.04 -8.27
CA GLU A 35 29.59 -6.26 -7.90
C GLU A 35 29.24 -6.32 -6.40
N ASN A 36 30.19 -5.94 -5.53
CA ASN A 36 29.94 -5.85 -4.09
C ASN A 36 28.86 -4.82 -3.75
N ASP A 37 28.85 -3.65 -4.41
CA ASP A 37 27.83 -2.61 -4.20
C ASP A 37 26.42 -3.09 -4.59
N ARG A 38 26.29 -3.83 -5.69
CA ARG A 38 25.02 -4.43 -6.13
C ARG A 38 24.54 -5.48 -5.13
N GLN A 39 25.43 -6.34 -4.66
CA GLN A 39 25.09 -7.39 -3.71
C GLN A 39 24.68 -6.81 -2.35
N GLN A 40 25.37 -5.77 -1.88
CA GLN A 40 25.01 -5.05 -0.65
C GLN A 40 23.64 -4.37 -0.78
N THR A 41 23.37 -3.71 -1.91
CA THR A 41 22.06 -3.08 -2.18
C THR A 41 20.94 -4.11 -2.24
N ALA A 42 21.15 -5.26 -2.90
CA ALA A 42 20.15 -6.31 -2.99
C ALA A 42 19.83 -6.92 -1.61
N ARG A 43 20.85 -7.13 -0.77
CA ARG A 43 20.67 -7.61 0.61
C ARG A 43 19.89 -6.59 1.45
N ALA A 44 20.22 -5.31 1.34
CA ALA A 44 19.51 -4.23 2.03
C ALA A 44 18.02 -4.19 1.62
N ILE A 45 17.73 -4.25 0.32
CA ILE A 45 16.34 -4.28 -0.19
C ILE A 45 15.60 -5.54 0.29
N SER A 46 16.25 -6.70 0.29
CA SER A 46 15.64 -7.96 0.72
C SER A 46 15.30 -7.94 2.21
N LEU A 47 16.22 -7.46 3.04
CA LEU A 47 16.01 -7.31 4.49
C LEU A 47 14.91 -6.28 4.78
N TRP A 48 14.93 -5.15 4.08
CA TRP A 48 13.91 -4.13 4.16
C TRP A 48 12.52 -4.67 3.79
N LEU A 49 12.43 -5.45 2.71
CA LEU A 49 11.17 -6.04 2.26
C LEU A 49 10.65 -7.07 3.27
N LEU A 50 11.54 -7.90 3.83
CA LEU A 50 11.18 -8.89 4.84
C LEU A 50 10.65 -8.21 6.12
N LEU A 51 11.41 -7.29 6.71
CA LEU A 51 11.01 -6.56 7.91
C LEU A 51 9.77 -5.69 7.66
N GLY A 52 9.72 -5.02 6.50
CA GLY A 52 8.57 -4.23 6.07
C GLY A 52 7.31 -5.08 5.93
N SER A 53 7.41 -6.27 5.33
CA SER A 53 6.28 -7.18 5.17
C SER A 53 5.74 -7.65 6.51
N ILE A 54 6.61 -8.01 7.46
CA ILE A 54 6.24 -8.40 8.82
C ILE A 54 5.57 -7.22 9.54
N GLY A 55 6.17 -6.04 9.49
CA GLY A 55 5.61 -4.84 10.14
C GLY A 55 4.24 -4.46 9.60
N VAL A 56 4.09 -4.42 8.27
CA VAL A 56 2.80 -4.14 7.61
C VAL A 56 1.78 -5.23 7.91
N PHE A 57 2.18 -6.50 7.94
CA PHE A 57 1.29 -7.61 8.28
C PHE A 57 0.77 -7.50 9.71
N VAL A 58 1.66 -7.32 10.69
CA VAL A 58 1.28 -7.15 12.10
C VAL A 58 0.35 -5.94 12.27
N LEU A 59 0.71 -4.81 11.65
CA LEU A 59 -0.10 -3.59 11.70
C LEU A 59 -1.48 -3.80 11.05
N SER A 60 -1.55 -4.53 9.94
CA SER A 60 -2.79 -4.85 9.22
C SER A 60 -3.69 -5.80 10.01
N VAL A 61 -3.11 -6.79 10.69
CA VAL A 61 -3.86 -7.67 11.60
C VAL A 61 -4.39 -6.86 12.78
N ALA A 62 -3.54 -6.09 13.47
CA ALA A 62 -3.93 -5.26 14.61
C ALA A 62 -5.03 -4.24 14.26
N ALA A 63 -4.92 -3.63 13.07
CA ALA A 63 -5.95 -2.79 12.46
C ALA A 63 -7.32 -3.49 12.37
N GLY A 64 -7.33 -4.78 12.06
CA GLY A 64 -8.52 -5.63 12.04
C GLY A 64 -9.20 -5.79 13.40
N PHE A 65 -8.52 -5.49 14.52
CA PHE A 65 -9.09 -5.51 15.88
C PHE A 65 -9.59 -4.14 16.35
N ALA A 66 -9.35 -3.06 15.59
CA ALA A 66 -9.78 -1.73 15.99
C ALA A 66 -11.31 -1.66 16.22
N PRO A 67 -11.77 -0.86 17.21
CA PRO A 67 -13.18 -0.62 17.46
C PRO A 67 -13.93 -0.20 16.20
N ALA A 68 -15.18 -0.64 16.06
CA ALA A 68 -16.06 -0.26 14.96
C ALA A 68 -16.12 1.26 14.67
N PRO A 69 -16.18 2.18 15.66
CA PRO A 69 -16.18 3.61 15.37
C PRO A 69 -14.87 4.11 14.75
N ILE A 70 -13.73 3.52 15.09
CA ILE A 70 -12.42 3.90 14.53
C ILE A 70 -12.25 3.38 13.10
N LYS A 71 -12.89 2.25 12.78
CA LYS A 71 -12.95 1.70 11.41
C LYS A 71 -13.89 2.46 10.47
N ARG A 72 -14.67 3.42 11.00
CA ARG A 72 -15.57 4.26 10.20
C ARG A 72 -14.78 5.30 9.43
N LEU A 73 -14.37 4.85 8.25
CA LEU A 73 -14.02 5.62 7.06
C LEU A 73 -12.73 6.45 7.11
N LEU A 74 -12.21 6.70 5.90
CA LEU A 74 -11.10 7.52 5.43
C LEU A 74 -9.92 7.70 6.40
N LEU A 75 -10.15 8.33 7.54
CA LEU A 75 -9.16 8.62 8.58
C LEU A 75 -8.36 7.38 9.00
N PHE A 76 -9.02 6.23 9.11
CA PHE A 76 -8.34 4.98 9.43
C PHE A 76 -7.29 4.60 8.38
N TYR A 77 -7.69 4.60 7.11
CA TYR A 77 -6.81 4.25 5.99
C TYR A 77 -5.72 5.30 5.78
N LEU A 78 -6.02 6.58 6.03
CA LEU A 78 -5.03 7.66 6.04
C LEU A 78 -3.99 7.45 7.14
N ALA A 79 -4.42 7.16 8.37
CA ALA A 79 -3.54 6.89 9.50
C ALA A 79 -2.69 5.62 9.26
N PHE A 80 -3.32 4.54 8.79
CA PHE A 80 -2.62 3.31 8.40
C PHE A 80 -1.55 3.58 7.34
N GLY A 81 -1.93 4.28 6.26
CA GLY A 81 -1.02 4.64 5.18
C GLY A 81 0.15 5.48 5.68
N LEU A 82 -0.13 6.49 6.51
CA LEU A 82 0.89 7.37 7.09
C LEU A 82 1.86 6.61 8.00
N ILE A 83 1.35 5.78 8.92
CA ILE A 83 2.17 5.01 9.87
C ILE A 83 3.01 3.98 9.12
N ALA A 84 2.38 3.20 8.24
CA ALA A 84 3.05 2.16 7.48
C ALA A 84 4.07 2.75 6.49
N GLY A 85 3.70 3.79 5.74
CA GLY A 85 4.58 4.45 4.79
C GLY A 85 5.74 5.17 5.48
N GLY A 86 5.47 5.93 6.54
CA GLY A 86 6.50 6.57 7.35
C GLY A 86 7.45 5.55 7.98
N GLY A 87 6.92 4.45 8.52
CA GLY A 87 7.68 3.34 9.07
C GLY A 87 8.56 2.63 8.04
N LEU A 88 8.01 2.33 6.85
CA LEU A 88 8.77 1.75 5.74
C LEU A 88 9.88 2.68 5.25
N GLY A 89 9.63 3.99 5.18
CA GLY A 89 10.65 4.95 4.78
C GLY A 89 11.75 5.12 5.83
N ARG A 90 11.41 5.09 7.12
CA ARG A 90 12.40 5.07 8.20
C ARG A 90 13.23 3.78 8.16
N LEU A 91 12.58 2.63 8.01
CA LEU A 91 13.24 1.33 7.89
C LEU A 91 14.20 1.30 6.69
N ALA A 92 13.85 1.94 5.57
CA ALA A 92 14.73 2.02 4.40
C ALA A 92 16.03 2.77 4.73
N GLN A 93 15.95 3.85 5.52
CA GLN A 93 17.13 4.58 5.99
C GLN A 93 18.00 3.72 6.92
N GLU A 94 17.38 3.04 7.89
CA GLU A 94 18.09 2.21 8.87
C GLU A 94 18.83 1.04 8.22
N VAL A 95 18.28 0.46 7.15
CA VAL A 95 18.89 -0.65 6.40
C VAL A 95 19.84 -0.16 5.30
N GLY A 96 19.99 1.17 5.12
CA GLY A 96 20.85 1.77 4.09
C GLY A 96 20.34 1.54 2.66
N ALA A 97 19.05 1.27 2.50
CA ALA A 97 18.45 1.05 1.19
C ALA A 97 18.33 2.40 0.46
N ARG A 98 19.15 2.56 -0.60
CA ARG A 98 19.21 3.81 -1.38
C ARG A 98 17.86 4.20 -1.95
N HIS A 99 17.58 5.50 -2.00
CA HIS A 99 16.36 6.03 -2.59
C HIS A 99 16.25 5.61 -4.06
N SER A 100 15.43 4.59 -4.32
CA SER A 100 15.22 3.99 -5.62
C SER A 100 13.73 3.92 -5.89
N MET A 101 13.34 4.16 -7.13
CA MET A 101 11.96 3.99 -7.60
C MET A 101 11.42 2.60 -7.26
N LEU A 102 12.29 1.58 -7.24
CA LEU A 102 11.93 0.21 -6.88
C LEU A 102 11.46 0.08 -5.41
N ILE A 103 12.11 0.77 -4.46
CA ILE A 103 11.67 0.76 -3.05
C ILE A 103 10.30 1.42 -2.93
N VAL A 104 10.08 2.51 -3.67
CA VAL A 104 8.80 3.21 -3.66
C VAL A 104 7.68 2.32 -4.21
N LEU A 105 7.94 1.61 -5.32
CA LEU A 105 6.99 0.67 -5.92
C LEU A 105 6.70 -0.51 -4.99
N LEU A 106 7.73 -1.16 -4.44
CA LEU A 106 7.55 -2.27 -3.50
C LEU A 106 6.83 -1.81 -2.23
N GLY A 107 7.15 -0.62 -1.71
CA GLY A 107 6.47 -0.04 -0.55
C GLY A 107 4.98 0.18 -0.81
N ASN A 108 4.63 0.70 -1.99
CA ASN A 108 3.24 0.83 -2.42
C ASN A 108 2.54 -0.52 -2.54
N LEU A 109 3.22 -1.54 -3.07
CA LEU A 109 2.67 -2.89 -3.16
C LEU A 109 2.40 -3.49 -1.77
N LEU A 110 3.31 -3.28 -0.82
CA LEU A 110 3.14 -3.68 0.58
C LEU A 110 1.97 -2.93 1.22
N LEU A 111 1.86 -1.62 1.03
CA LEU A 111 0.74 -0.82 1.54
C LEU A 111 -0.60 -1.28 0.97
N LEU A 112 -0.65 -1.57 -0.34
CA LEU A 112 -1.83 -2.09 -1.01
C LEU A 112 -2.25 -3.44 -0.44
N ALA A 113 -1.29 -4.37 -0.32
CA ALA A 113 -1.50 -5.69 0.27
C ALA A 113 -1.98 -5.58 1.74
N GLY A 114 -1.36 -4.70 2.52
CA GLY A 114 -1.76 -4.42 3.90
C GLY A 114 -3.18 -3.87 4.00
N GLY A 115 -3.55 -2.91 3.14
CA GLY A 115 -4.90 -2.34 3.07
C GLY A 115 -5.98 -3.34 2.64
N MET A 116 -5.66 -4.23 1.71
CA MET A 116 -6.52 -5.36 1.32
C MET A 116 -6.68 -6.35 2.47
N ASN A 117 -5.59 -6.68 3.17
CA ASN A 117 -5.63 -7.59 4.31
C ASN A 117 -6.45 -7.02 5.48
N VAL A 118 -6.38 -5.71 5.75
CA VAL A 118 -7.25 -5.04 6.74
C VAL A 118 -8.73 -5.26 6.40
N ALA A 119 -9.09 -5.09 5.12
CA ALA A 119 -10.46 -5.28 4.66
C ALA A 119 -10.89 -6.76 4.77
N ARG A 120 -10.00 -7.69 4.41
CA ARG A 120 -10.22 -9.15 4.51
C ARG A 120 -10.46 -9.57 5.96
N VAL A 121 -9.56 -9.21 6.88
CA VAL A 121 -9.65 -9.55 8.30
C VAL A 121 -10.92 -8.94 8.93
N SER A 122 -11.26 -7.71 8.56
CA SER A 122 -12.49 -7.06 9.02
C SER A 122 -13.75 -7.79 8.55
N TYR A 123 -13.74 -8.26 7.29
CA TYR A 123 -14.83 -9.06 6.74
C TYR A 123 -14.93 -10.43 7.42
N ASP A 124 -13.82 -11.13 7.58
CA ASP A 124 -13.79 -12.47 8.20
C ASP A 124 -14.29 -12.41 9.65
N ARG A 125 -14.03 -11.32 10.38
CA ARG A 125 -14.62 -11.10 11.71
C ARG A 125 -16.13 -10.95 11.70
N ILE A 126 -16.66 -10.14 10.78
CA ILE A 126 -18.12 -9.97 10.66
C ILE A 126 -18.77 -11.31 10.27
N HIS A 127 -18.13 -12.06 9.39
CA HIS A 127 -18.60 -13.39 9.01
C HIS A 127 -18.58 -14.34 10.21
N ALA A 128 -17.50 -14.36 10.99
CA ALA A 128 -17.39 -15.15 12.21
C ALA A 128 -18.45 -14.77 13.26
N ASP A 129 -18.68 -13.47 13.48
CA ASP A 129 -19.71 -12.98 14.41
C ASP A 129 -21.13 -13.39 13.97
N VAL A 130 -21.40 -13.39 12.67
CA VAL A 130 -22.67 -13.88 12.11
C VAL A 130 -22.78 -15.40 12.29
N GLN A 131 -21.73 -16.16 11.97
CA GLN A 131 -21.73 -17.61 12.18
C GLN A 131 -21.94 -17.99 13.63
N GLU A 132 -21.34 -17.26 14.57
CA GLU A 132 -21.51 -17.50 15.99
C GLU A 132 -22.95 -17.24 16.43
N ARG A 133 -23.58 -16.14 15.96
CA ARG A 133 -25.01 -15.88 16.21
C ARG A 133 -25.92 -16.97 15.63
N VAL A 134 -25.55 -17.53 14.48
CA VAL A 134 -26.26 -18.64 13.85
C VAL A 134 -26.10 -19.93 14.67
N ARG A 135 -24.90 -20.24 15.17
CA ARG A 135 -24.67 -21.38 16.06
C ARG A 135 -25.47 -21.27 17.35
N GLN A 136 -25.56 -20.07 17.91
CA GLN A 136 -26.34 -19.81 19.12
C GLN A 136 -27.85 -19.88 18.91
N ASN A 137 -28.34 -19.68 17.67
CA ASN A 137 -29.76 -19.70 17.33
C ASN A 137 -29.99 -20.50 16.04
N PRO A 138 -29.95 -21.84 16.10
CA PRO A 138 -30.10 -22.70 14.92
C PRO A 138 -31.47 -22.55 14.22
N ASP A 139 -32.48 -22.08 14.96
CA ASP A 139 -33.82 -21.79 14.45
C ASP A 139 -33.82 -20.76 13.32
N ASN A 140 -32.83 -19.86 13.28
CA ASN A 140 -32.69 -18.90 12.18
C ASN A 140 -32.36 -19.59 10.85
N MET A 141 -31.56 -20.66 10.88
CA MET A 141 -31.23 -21.45 9.67
C MET A 141 -32.39 -22.34 9.24
N LEU A 142 -33.16 -22.87 10.20
CA LEU A 142 -34.40 -23.61 9.90
C LEU A 142 -35.45 -22.68 9.29
N GLY A 143 -35.62 -21.48 9.84
CA GLY A 143 -36.49 -20.45 9.30
C GLY A 143 -36.13 -20.06 7.87
N LEU A 144 -34.84 -19.90 7.55
CA LEU A 144 -34.40 -19.64 6.17
C LEU A 144 -34.76 -20.79 5.23
N LYS A 145 -34.51 -22.05 5.61
CA LYS A 145 -34.84 -23.22 4.79
C LYS A 145 -36.34 -23.36 4.54
N LEU A 146 -37.15 -23.10 5.56
CA LEU A 146 -38.61 -23.09 5.43
C LEU A 146 -39.08 -21.95 4.51
N LEU A 147 -38.47 -20.76 4.63
CA LEU A 147 -38.74 -19.64 3.72
C LEU A 147 -38.37 -19.97 2.27
N GLU A 148 -37.21 -20.59 2.04
CA GLU A 148 -36.75 -21.04 0.72
C GLU A 148 -37.73 -22.05 0.09
N GLN A 149 -38.23 -23.00 0.88
CA GLN A 149 -39.22 -23.98 0.43
C GLN A 149 -40.58 -23.37 0.13
N THR A 150 -40.97 -22.33 0.89
CA THR A 150 -42.28 -21.66 0.74
C THR A 150 -42.27 -20.60 -0.36
N ALA A 151 -41.11 -20.04 -0.72
CA ALA A 151 -41.00 -18.92 -1.64
C ALA A 151 -41.43 -19.25 -3.08
N GLY A 152 -41.25 -20.50 -3.53
CA GLY A 152 -41.62 -20.93 -4.89
C GLY A 152 -41.16 -19.93 -5.97
N ASP A 153 -42.09 -19.55 -6.87
CA ASP A 153 -41.88 -18.54 -7.92
C ASP A 153 -42.35 -17.13 -7.53
N ASP A 154 -42.75 -16.90 -6.28
CA ASP A 154 -43.21 -15.57 -5.84
C ASP A 154 -42.02 -14.59 -5.72
N PRO A 155 -41.98 -13.52 -6.54
CA PRO A 155 -40.87 -12.56 -6.53
C PRO A 155 -40.69 -11.81 -5.21
N GLU A 156 -41.76 -11.58 -4.44
CA GLU A 156 -41.68 -10.90 -3.14
C GLU A 156 -41.07 -11.80 -2.06
N MET A 157 -41.50 -13.05 -2.00
CA MET A 157 -40.94 -14.05 -1.09
C MET A 157 -39.48 -14.34 -1.43
N GLN A 158 -39.12 -14.44 -2.70
CA GLN A 158 -37.72 -14.55 -3.12
C GLN A 158 -36.87 -13.34 -2.72
N ALA A 159 -37.44 -12.13 -2.67
CA ALA A 159 -36.73 -10.96 -2.15
C ALA A 159 -36.46 -11.08 -0.64
N ARG A 160 -37.42 -11.60 0.14
CA ARG A 160 -37.26 -11.86 1.58
C ARG A 160 -36.22 -12.95 1.85
N VAL A 161 -36.25 -14.05 1.10
CA VAL A 161 -35.23 -15.11 1.15
C VAL A 161 -33.84 -14.52 0.90
N ARG A 162 -33.67 -13.70 -0.15
CA ARG A 162 -32.39 -13.07 -0.46
C ARG A 162 -31.90 -12.13 0.65
N ALA A 163 -32.81 -11.38 1.29
CA ALA A 163 -32.48 -10.51 2.41
C ALA A 163 -32.00 -11.31 3.63
N GLU A 164 -32.70 -12.40 3.96
CA GLU A 164 -32.37 -13.23 5.11
C GLU A 164 -31.11 -14.06 4.87
N GLN A 165 -30.90 -14.51 3.63
CA GLN A 165 -29.64 -15.17 3.22
C GLN A 165 -28.45 -14.20 3.28
N ALA A 166 -28.62 -12.93 2.88
CA ALA A 166 -27.58 -11.92 3.01
C ALA A 166 -27.25 -11.60 4.48
N ARG A 167 -28.22 -11.76 5.39
CA ARG A 167 -28.03 -11.61 6.84
C ARG A 167 -27.24 -12.77 7.44
N LEU A 168 -27.46 -14.00 6.96
CA LEU A 168 -26.85 -15.22 7.50
C LEU A 168 -25.53 -15.59 6.82
N ASN A 169 -25.31 -15.16 5.57
CA ASN A 169 -24.08 -15.39 4.83
C ASN A 169 -23.63 -14.11 4.10
N PRO A 170 -23.11 -13.12 4.84
CA PRO A 170 -22.75 -11.83 4.27
C PRO A 170 -21.60 -11.98 3.28
N ARG A 171 -21.71 -11.37 2.10
CA ARG A 171 -20.60 -11.31 1.13
C ARG A 171 -19.71 -10.10 1.42
N PHE A 172 -18.48 -10.08 0.87
CA PHE A 172 -17.57 -8.94 1.03
C PHE A 172 -18.19 -7.60 0.60
N ARG A 173 -19.05 -7.63 -0.42
CA ARG A 173 -19.80 -6.45 -0.87
C ARG A 173 -20.82 -5.96 0.15
N ASP A 174 -21.44 -6.86 0.89
CA ASP A 174 -22.39 -6.52 1.95
C ASP A 174 -21.65 -5.91 3.14
N TYR A 175 -20.41 -6.35 3.41
CA TYR A 175 -19.50 -5.67 4.33
C TYR A 175 -19.21 -4.22 3.90
N LEU A 176 -18.81 -3.99 2.65
CA LEU A 176 -18.56 -2.62 2.17
C LEU A 176 -19.82 -1.75 2.26
N ARG A 177 -20.98 -2.30 1.90
CA ARG A 177 -22.27 -1.60 2.01
C ARG A 177 -22.60 -1.26 3.46
N HIS A 178 -22.41 -2.21 4.38
CA HIS A 178 -22.62 -2.00 5.81
C HIS A 178 -21.71 -0.89 6.33
N ARG A 179 -20.44 -0.87 5.91
CA ARG A 179 -19.45 0.14 6.30
C ARG A 179 -19.84 1.57 5.86
N VAL A 180 -20.40 1.74 4.66
CA VAL A 180 -20.83 3.07 4.17
C VAL A 180 -22.28 3.41 4.52
N SER A 181 -23.07 2.47 5.03
CA SER A 181 -24.48 2.68 5.37
C SER A 181 -24.76 3.85 6.34
N PRO A 182 -23.88 4.21 7.29
CA PRO A 182 -24.11 5.40 8.13
C PRO A 182 -24.07 6.72 7.34
N LEU A 183 -23.45 6.74 6.16
CA LEU A 183 -23.38 7.92 5.29
C LEU A 183 -24.63 8.06 4.40
N GLY A 184 -25.54 7.08 4.42
CA GLY A 184 -26.75 7.08 3.59
C GLY A 184 -27.02 5.76 2.90
N LYS A 185 -28.11 5.72 2.12
CA LYS A 185 -28.48 4.57 1.30
C LYS A 185 -27.68 4.60 0.00
N TRP A 186 -26.51 3.97 0.02
CA TRP A 186 -25.66 3.86 -1.16
C TRP A 186 -25.92 2.54 -1.89
N GLU A 187 -26.47 2.65 -3.09
CA GLU A 187 -26.63 1.50 -3.98
C GLU A 187 -25.32 1.15 -4.69
N ARG A 188 -25.29 -0.01 -5.36
CA ARG A 188 -24.16 -0.42 -6.18
C ARG A 188 -23.96 0.62 -7.30
N PRO A 189 -22.72 0.99 -7.69
CA PRO A 189 -21.40 0.47 -7.27
C PRO A 189 -20.69 1.29 -6.17
N TRP A 190 -21.35 2.29 -5.57
CA TRP A 190 -20.72 3.31 -4.73
C TRP A 190 -19.89 2.81 -3.54
N PRO A 191 -20.31 1.79 -2.76
CA PRO A 191 -19.49 1.30 -1.64
C PRO A 191 -18.10 0.81 -2.07
N LEU A 192 -18.00 0.24 -3.27
CA LEU A 192 -16.72 -0.21 -3.83
C LEU A 192 -15.87 0.98 -4.25
N VAL A 193 -16.46 1.98 -4.91
CA VAL A 193 -15.76 3.20 -5.33
C VAL A 193 -15.20 3.95 -4.12
N PHE A 194 -15.99 4.12 -3.07
CA PHE A 194 -15.52 4.74 -1.82
C PHE A 194 -14.32 4.00 -1.24
N TRP A 195 -14.39 2.67 -1.18
CA TRP A 195 -13.28 1.86 -0.67
C TRP A 195 -12.02 2.00 -1.55
N ILE A 196 -12.14 1.99 -2.88
CA ILE A 196 -11.02 2.19 -3.80
C ILE A 196 -10.41 3.59 -3.61
N VAL A 197 -11.23 4.63 -3.45
CA VAL A 197 -10.77 6.00 -3.20
C VAL A 197 -10.03 6.10 -1.88
N GLU A 198 -10.54 5.48 -0.81
CA GLU A 198 -9.85 5.43 0.48
C GLU A 198 -8.48 4.73 0.38
N LEU A 199 -8.43 3.62 -0.36
CA LEU A 199 -7.19 2.88 -0.62
C LEU A 199 -6.18 3.73 -1.39
N ALA A 200 -6.65 4.44 -2.43
CA ALA A 200 -5.82 5.35 -3.22
C ALA A 200 -5.26 6.50 -2.37
N LEU A 201 -6.09 7.10 -1.51
CA LEU A 201 -5.66 8.14 -0.59
C LEU A 201 -4.68 7.63 0.47
N SER A 202 -4.90 6.42 0.98
CA SER A 202 -3.95 5.73 1.87
C SER A 202 -2.58 5.55 1.22
N LEU A 203 -2.56 5.11 -0.05
CA LEU A 203 -1.32 4.96 -0.83
C LEU A 203 -0.64 6.29 -1.08
N ALA A 204 -1.40 7.34 -1.42
CA ALA A 204 -0.86 8.67 -1.65
C ALA A 204 -0.20 9.22 -0.37
N VAL A 205 -0.89 9.13 0.78
CA VAL A 205 -0.36 9.58 2.07
C VAL A 205 0.79 8.71 2.56
N GLY A 206 0.73 7.39 2.36
CA GLY A 206 1.81 6.48 2.72
C GLY A 206 3.06 6.69 1.86
N THR A 207 2.89 6.90 0.55
CA THR A 207 3.98 7.29 -0.34
C THR A 207 4.59 8.62 0.10
N TRP A 208 3.76 9.64 0.35
CA TRP A 208 4.24 10.92 0.86
C TRP A 208 5.01 10.76 2.17
N GLY A 209 4.49 9.99 3.12
CA GLY A 209 5.15 9.69 4.40
C GLY A 209 6.50 9.02 4.21
N MET A 210 6.58 8.02 3.32
CA MET A 210 7.80 7.29 2.98
C MET A 210 8.85 8.20 2.33
N LEU A 211 8.44 9.02 1.36
CA LEU A 211 9.34 9.99 0.70
C LEU A 211 9.84 11.03 1.71
N ARG A 212 8.95 11.52 2.58
CA ARG A 212 9.28 12.55 3.55
C ARG A 212 10.25 12.05 4.62
N THR A 213 10.13 10.80 5.06
CA THR A 213 11.08 10.21 6.02
C THR A 213 12.43 9.98 5.36
N MET A 214 12.48 9.40 4.15
CA MET A 214 13.73 9.18 3.42
C MET A 214 14.56 10.45 3.16
N GLN A 215 13.91 11.61 2.99
CA GLN A 215 14.58 12.89 2.75
C GLN A 215 15.24 13.51 3.99
N ARG A 216 14.92 13.05 5.21
CA ARG A 216 15.51 13.63 6.41
C ARG A 216 16.93 13.09 6.57
N PRO A 217 17.97 13.95 6.53
CA PRO A 217 19.31 13.50 6.84
C PRO A 217 19.32 13.01 8.28
N THR A 218 19.83 11.81 8.50
CA THR A 218 20.19 11.33 9.84
C THR A 218 21.30 12.25 10.35
N SER A 219 20.93 13.23 11.16
CA SER A 219 21.90 14.02 11.94
C SER A 219 22.51 13.08 12.98
N SER A 220 23.58 12.40 12.58
CA SER A 220 24.50 11.68 13.46
C SER A 220 25.52 12.63 14.06
#